data_AF-A0A4Q7FS42-F1
#
_entry.id   AF-A0A4Q7FS42-F1
#
_cell.length_a   1.000
_cell.length_b   1.000
_cell.length_c   1.000
_cell.angle_alpha   90.00
_cell.angle_beta   90.00
_cell.angle_gamma   90.00
#
_symmetry.space_group_name_H-M   'P 1'
#
loop_
_entity.id
_entity.type
_entity.pdbx_description
1 polymer ?
#
loop_
_entity_poly.entity_id
_entity_poly.type
_entity_poly.pdbx_seq_one_letter_code
_entity_poly.pdbx_strand_id
1 'polypeptide(L)' 'MAEATDALVLDLVEWIAREPRPYAEVIETWRTSCPRLTIWEDAVDRGYVMRRPTVEGLRVVVTETGERFLREHGRAG' A
#
# COMPACT_ATOMS: atom_id res chain seq x y z
N MET A 1 -13.53 -7.73 -12.97
CA MET A 1 -12.39 -8.49 -12.38
C MET A 1 -11.25 -7.58 -11.91
N ALA A 2 -11.02 -6.41 -12.52
CA ALA A 2 -10.09 -5.40 -11.98
C ALA A 2 -10.53 -4.81 -10.62
N GLU A 3 -11.85 -4.73 -10.38
CA GLU A 3 -12.42 -4.19 -9.13
C GLU A 3 -11.94 -4.88 -7.85
N ALA A 4 -11.68 -6.19 -7.88
CA ALA A 4 -11.21 -6.91 -6.70
C ALA A 4 -9.75 -6.57 -6.35
N THR A 5 -8.90 -6.39 -7.35
CA THR A 5 -7.50 -5.97 -7.15
C THR A 5 -7.42 -4.52 -6.70
N ASP A 6 -8.22 -3.64 -7.30
CA ASP A 6 -8.25 -2.22 -6.91
C ASP A 6 -8.76 -2.02 -5.49
N ALA A 7 -9.75 -2.81 -5.04
CA ALA A 7 -10.22 -2.80 -3.65
C ALA A 7 -9.12 -3.23 -2.67
N LEU A 8 -8.34 -4.28 -3.00
CA LEU A 8 -7.25 -4.74 -2.13
C LEU A 8 -6.05 -3.77 -2.12
N VAL A 9 -5.76 -3.12 -3.26
CA VAL A 9 -4.78 -2.02 -3.31
C VAL A 9 -5.25 -0.86 -2.43
N LEU A 10 -6.53 -0.51 -2.48
CA LEU A 10 -7.13 0.51 -1.62
C LEU A 10 -7.00 0.15 -0.14
N ASP A 11 -7.32 -1.08 0.24
CA ASP A 11 -7.16 -1.55 1.62
C ASP A 11 -5.70 -1.49 2.09
N LEU A 12 -4.74 -1.87 1.24
CA LEU A 12 -3.30 -1.77 1.53
C LEU A 12 -2.87 -0.31 1.77
N VAL A 13 -3.25 0.60 0.86
CA VAL A 13 -2.88 2.02 0.94
C VAL A 13 -3.52 2.66 2.17
N GLU A 14 -4.78 2.33 2.48
CA GLU A 14 -5.47 2.81 3.68
C GLU A 14 -4.77 2.32 4.96
N TRP A 15 -4.37 1.05 4.99
CA TRP A 15 -3.68 0.45 6.12
C TRP A 15 -2.32 1.11 6.40
N ILE A 16 -1.58 1.50 5.37
CA ILE A 16 -0.31 2.23 5.49
C ILE A 16 -0.56 3.72 5.81
N ALA A 17 -1.66 4.31 5.33
CA ALA A 17 -2.00 5.72 5.61
C ALA A 17 -2.26 5.96 7.10
N ARG A 18 -2.86 4.97 7.79
CA ARG A 18 -3.11 5.03 9.23
C ARG A 18 -1.81 5.13 10.04
N GLU A 19 -0.78 4.43 9.62
CA GLU A 19 0.52 4.44 10.29
C GLU A 19 1.63 3.96 9.33
N PRO A 20 2.75 4.69 9.19
CA PRO A 20 3.93 4.21 8.48
C PRO A 20 4.48 2.89 9.06
N ARG A 21 4.52 1.83 8.25
CA ARG A 21 4.87 0.48 8.72
C ARG A 21 6.25 0.01 8.25
N PRO A 22 6.94 -0.87 9.00
CA PRO A 22 8.15 -1.53 8.53
C PRO A 22 7.91 -2.31 7.24
N TYR A 23 8.84 -2.26 6.30
CA TYR A 23 8.74 -2.99 5.03
C TYR A 23 8.57 -4.50 5.23
N ALA A 24 9.24 -5.08 6.24
CA ALA A 24 9.10 -6.49 6.56
C ALA A 24 7.66 -6.87 6.91
N GLU A 25 7.00 -6.10 7.78
CA GLU A 25 5.60 -6.31 8.19
C GLU A 25 4.65 -6.19 6.99
N VAL A 26 4.86 -5.20 6.12
CA VAL A 26 4.04 -5.01 4.91
C VAL A 26 4.15 -6.23 3.99
N ILE A 27 5.38 -6.71 3.74
CA ILE A 27 5.59 -7.87 2.88
C ILE A 27 5.08 -9.16 3.54
N GLU A 28 5.25 -9.37 4.84
CA GLU A 28 4.71 -10.54 5.52
C GLU A 28 3.17 -10.58 5.45
N THR A 29 2.52 -9.43 5.60
CA THR A 29 1.06 -9.33 5.63
C THR A 29 0.43 -9.44 4.24
N TRP A 30 1.04 -8.78 3.23
CA TRP A 30 0.41 -8.61 1.92
C TRP A 30 0.99 -9.49 0.80
N ARG A 31 2.14 -10.15 1.01
CA ARG A 31 2.76 -11.03 0.01
C ARG A 31 2.19 -12.46 0.00
N THR A 32 0.90 -12.64 0.30
CA THR A 32 0.32 -13.98 0.37
C THR A 32 0.40 -14.71 -0.98
N SER A 33 0.69 -16.01 -0.89
CA SER A 33 1.27 -16.92 -1.89
C SER A 33 0.39 -17.27 -3.11
N CYS A 34 -0.61 -16.46 -3.44
CA CYS A 34 -1.43 -16.70 -4.63
C CYS A 34 -0.76 -16.03 -5.84
N PRO A 35 -0.51 -16.74 -6.96
CA PRO A 35 0.30 -16.25 -8.09
C PRO A 35 -0.32 -15.09 -8.90
N ARG A 36 -1.44 -14.52 -8.42
CA ARG A 36 -2.17 -13.41 -9.04
C ARG A 36 -2.24 -12.15 -8.17
N LEU A 37 -1.63 -12.16 -6.99
CA LEU A 37 -1.70 -11.06 -6.05
C LEU A 37 -0.42 -10.22 -6.12
N THR A 38 -0.43 -9.27 -7.06
CA THR A 38 0.57 -8.21 -7.20
C THR A 38 0.24 -6.98 -6.36
N ILE A 39 -0.62 -7.06 -5.32
CA ILE A 39 -1.17 -5.87 -4.63
C ILE A 39 -0.07 -4.91 -4.17
N TRP A 40 1.00 -5.47 -3.59
CA TRP A 40 2.18 -4.70 -3.20
C TRP A 40 2.87 -4.08 -4.42
N GLU A 41 3.16 -4.88 -5.46
CA GLU A 41 3.77 -4.38 -6.69
C GLU A 41 2.90 -3.30 -7.36
N ASP A 42 1.59 -3.50 -7.48
CA ASP A 42 0.62 -2.56 -8.06
C ASP A 42 0.57 -1.25 -7.29
N ALA A 43 0.58 -1.30 -5.94
CA ALA A 43 0.60 -0.09 -5.12
C ALA A 43 1.91 0.70 -5.28
N VAL A 44 3.03 0.01 -5.47
CA VAL A 44 4.34 0.62 -5.73
C VAL A 44 4.42 1.17 -7.15
N ASP A 45 4.00 0.40 -8.15
CA ASP A 45 4.06 0.75 -9.58
C ASP A 45 3.13 1.91 -9.93
N ARG A 46 1.96 1.97 -9.28
CA ARG A 46 1.05 3.12 -9.36
C ARG A 46 1.50 4.31 -8.53
N GLY A 47 2.58 4.15 -7.74
CA GLY A 47 3.18 5.20 -6.93
C GLY A 47 2.32 5.63 -5.74
N TYR A 48 1.43 4.77 -5.24
CA TYR A 48 0.59 5.08 -4.06
C TYR A 48 1.34 4.97 -2.75
N VAL A 49 2.34 4.09 -2.70
CA VAL A 49 3.20 3.89 -1.54
C VAL A 49 4.66 3.94 -1.96
N MET A 50 5.52 4.33 -1.02
CA MET A 50 6.97 4.34 -1.25
C MET A 50 7.71 3.82 -0.02
N ARG A 51 8.88 3.25 -0.29
CA ARG A 51 9.82 2.84 0.75
C ARG A 51 10.68 4.05 1.13
N ARG A 52 10.70 4.39 2.42
CA ARG A 52 11.48 5.48 2.98
C ARG A 52 12.49 4.94 4.01
N PRO A 53 13.79 5.20 3.85
CA PRO A 53 14.78 4.90 4.88
C PRO A 53 14.55 5.75 6.13
N THR A 54 14.61 5.12 7.30
CA THR A 54 14.54 5.78 8.61
C THR A 54 15.67 5.27 9.52
N VAL A 55 15.83 5.89 10.68
CA VAL A 55 16.82 5.47 11.70
C VAL A 55 16.55 4.06 12.25
N GLU A 56 15.32 3.57 12.15
CA GLU A 56 14.89 2.24 12.61
C GLU A 56 14.85 1.20 11.48
N GLY A 57 15.15 1.60 10.24
CA GLY A 57 15.16 0.72 9.06
C GLY A 57 14.28 1.22 7.92
N LEU A 58 13.86 0.30 7.05
CA LEU A 58 13.03 0.64 5.89
C LEU A 58 11.55 0.66 6.28
N ARG A 59 10.92 1.83 6.21
CA ARG A 59 9.47 1.98 6.40
C ARG A 59 8.77 2.20 5.07
N VAL A 60 7.51 1.84 5.00
CA VAL A 60 6.61 2.14 3.89
C VAL A 60 5.69 3.27 4.34
N VAL A 61 5.59 4.28 3.49
CA VAL A 61 4.72 5.45 3.67
C VAL A 61 3.82 5.62 2.47
N VAL A 62 2.65 6.22 2.68
CA VAL A 62 1.78 6.65 1.59
C VAL A 62 2.34 7.91 0.95
N THR A 63 2.26 7.99 -0.38
CA THR A 63 2.66 9.17 -1.15
C THR A 63 1.50 10.15 -1.30
N GLU A 64 1.76 11.36 -1.77
CA GLU A 64 0.68 12.31 -2.12
C GLU A 64 -0.31 11.71 -3.15
N THR A 65 0.18 10.88 -4.08
CA THR A 65 -0.65 10.16 -5.04
C THR A 65 -1.53 9.12 -4.36
N GLY A 66 -0.99 8.37 -3.40
CA GLY A 66 -1.76 7.40 -2.62
C GLY A 66 -2.81 8.06 -1.73
N GLU A 67 -2.51 9.21 -1.13
CA GLU A 67 -3.50 9.98 -0.37
C GLU A 67 -4.63 10.49 -1.28
N ARG A 68 -4.30 10.95 -2.49
CA ARG A 68 -5.31 11.37 -3.48
C ARG A 68 -6.20 10.18 -3.87
N PHE A 69 -5.59 9.03 -4.14
CA PHE A 69 -6.32 7.80 -4.45
C PHE A 69 -7.30 7.41 -3.34
N LEU A 70 -6.89 7.50 -2.06
CA LEU A 70 -7.78 7.28 -0.92
C LEU A 70 -8.95 8.27 -0.87
N ARG A 71 -8.68 9.57 -1.08
CA ARG A 71 -9.72 10.61 -1.09
C ARG A 71 -10.73 10.39 -2.21
N GLU A 72 -10.27 10.06 -3.42
CA GLU A 72 -11.12 9.79 -4.58
C GLU A 72 -12.06 8.60 -4.36
N HIS A 73 -11.65 7.63 -3.52
CA HIS A 73 -12.44 6.46 -3.17
C HIS A 73 -13.19 6.60 -1.83
N GLY A 74 -13.21 7.82 -1.23
CA GLY A 74 -13.94 8.09 0.01
C GLY A 74 -13.32 7.43 1.26
N ARG A 75 -12.05 7.04 1.21
CA ARG A 75 -11.33 6.32 2.27
C ARG A 75 -10.28 7.16 2.99
N ALA A 76 -10.46 8.48 2.99
CA ALA A 76 -9.71 9.37 3.84
C ALA A 76 -10.27 9.27 5.27
N GLY A 77 -9.55 8.56 6.15
CA GLY A 77 -9.76 8.60 7.59
C GLY A 77 -9.38 9.94 8.17
#